data_AF-A0A1H9RRX1-F1
#
_entry.id   AF-A0A1H9RRX1-F1
#
_cell.length_a   1.000
_cell.length_b   1.000
_cell.length_c   1.000
_cell.angle_alpha   90.00
_cell.angle_beta   90.00
_cell.angle_gamma   90.00
#
_symmetry.space_group_name_H-M   'P 1'
#
loop_
_entity.id
_entity.type
_entity.pdbx_description
1 polymer ?
#
loop_
_entity_poly.entity_id
_entity_poly.type
_entity_poly.pdbx_seq_one_letter_code
_entity_poly.pdbx_strand_id
1 'polypeptide(L)' 'MNFSKLTYLFVLLVGFSIGTYQNYSNIYTLSIMILLIIVMVIFIGKDLLQLRDKKKK' A
#
# COMPACT_ATOMS: atom_id res chain seq x y z
N MET A 1 14.06 10.51 -8.69
CA MET A 1 13.10 10.03 -9.72
C MET A 1 11.94 9.33 -9.01
N ASN A 2 10.69 9.64 -9.37
CA ASN A 2 9.58 8.68 -9.35
C ASN A 2 8.78 8.38 -8.06
N PHE A 3 8.75 9.22 -7.02
CA PHE A 3 7.81 8.98 -5.89
C PHE A 3 6.36 8.92 -6.39
N SER A 4 5.95 9.86 -7.25
CA SER A 4 4.60 9.85 -7.84
C SER A 4 4.30 8.63 -8.71
N LYS A 5 5.28 8.09 -9.44
CA LYS A 5 5.07 6.87 -10.24
C LYS A 5 4.88 5.65 -9.35
N LEU A 6 5.65 5.53 -8.27
CA LEU A 6 5.52 4.42 -7.33
C LEU A 6 4.17 4.44 -6.61
N THR A 7 3.71 5.61 -6.19
CA THR A 7 2.40 5.79 -5.56
C THR A 7 1.27 5.49 -6.53
N TYR A 8 1.37 5.92 -7.79
CA TYR A 8 0.35 5.63 -8.81
C TYR A 8 0.27 4.14 -9.11
N LEU A 9 1.42 3.47 -9.22
CA LEU A 9 1.51 2.02 -9.44
C LEU A 9 0.93 1.24 -8.25
N PHE A 10 1.16 1.73 -7.02
CA PHE A 10 0.57 1.17 -5.81
C PHE A 10 -0.96 1.29 -5.81
N VAL A 11 -1.51 2.48 -6.09
CA VAL A 11 -2.97 2.70 -6.14
C VAL A 11 -3.61 1.82 -7.22
N LEU A 12 -2.96 1.67 -8.37
CA LEU A 12 -3.43 0.83 -9.47
C LEU A 12 -3.46 -0.66 -9.07
N LEU A 13 -2.42 -1.15 -8.38
CA LEU A 13 -2.39 -2.51 -7.83
C LEU A 13 -3.45 -2.76 -6.76
N VAL A 14 -3.70 -1.78 -5.89
CA VAL A 14 -4.75 -1.87 -4.85
C VAL A 14 -6.13 -1.95 -5.50
N GLY A 15 -6.42 -1.09 -6.48
CA GLY A 15 -7.69 -1.11 -7.22
C GLY A 15 -7.90 -2.43 -7.97
N PHE A 16 -6.85 -2.95 -8.60
CA PHE A 16 -6.87 -4.25 -9.27
C PHE A 16 -7.12 -5.42 -8.29
N SER A 17 -6.49 -5.40 -7.12
CA SER A 17 -6.70 -6.39 -6.07
C SER A 17 -8.14 -6.39 -5.54
N ILE A 18 -8.74 -5.21 -5.34
CA ILE A 18 -10.15 -5.09 -4.92
C ILE A 18 -11.10 -5.64 -6.00
N GLY A 19 -10.89 -5.28 -7.27
CA GLY A 19 -11.73 -5.74 -8.39
C GLY A 19 -11.66 -7.25 -8.62
N THR A 20 -10.47 -7.83 -8.43
CA THR A 20 -10.28 -9.29 -8.49
C THR A 20 -10.88 -10.00 -7.28
N TYR A 21 -10.85 -9.42 -6.09
CA TYR A 21 -11.47 -10.00 -4.89
C TYR A 21 -13.00 -10.12 -5.04
N GLN A 22 -13.65 -9.09 -5.59
CA GLN A 22 -15.10 -9.09 -5.79
C GLN A 22 -15.55 -10.11 -6.84
N ASN A 23 -14.78 -10.36 -7.91
CA ASN A 23 -15.14 -11.29 -8.97
C ASN A 23 -14.69 -12.74 -8.71
N TYR A 24 -13.55 -12.91 -8.04
CA TYR A 24 -12.91 -14.21 -7.83
C TYR A 24 -12.54 -14.35 -6.35
N SER A 25 -13.54 -14.38 -5.47
CA SER A 25 -13.37 -14.60 -4.03
C SER A 25 -12.62 -15.90 -3.78
N ASN A 26 -11.30 -15.79 -3.77
CA ASN A 26 -10.33 -16.88 -3.81
C ASN A 26 -9.21 -16.54 -2.83
N ILE A 27 -8.64 -17.57 -2.23
CA ILE A 27 -7.62 -17.46 -1.18
C ILE A 27 -6.40 -16.66 -1.66
N TYR A 28 -6.04 -16.79 -2.93
CA TYR A 28 -4.94 -16.05 -3.55
C TYR A 28 -5.15 -14.53 -3.53
N THR A 29 -6.38 -14.07 -3.78
CA THR A 29 -6.74 -12.66 -3.79
C THR A 29 -6.70 -12.07 -2.38
N LEU A 30 -7.09 -12.88 -1.39
CA LEU A 30 -7.02 -12.54 0.02
C LEU A 30 -5.56 -12.39 0.49
N SER A 31 -4.66 -13.28 0.05
CA SER A 31 -3.23 -13.17 0.32
C SER A 31 -2.60 -11.90 -0.28
N ILE A 32 -2.99 -11.50 -1.50
CA ILE A 32 -2.51 -10.28 -2.15
C ILE A 32 -2.98 -9.03 -1.39
N MET A 33 -4.24 -9.01 -0.94
CA MET A 33 -4.77 -7.93 -0.11
C MET A 33 -3.98 -7.77 1.20
N ILE A 34 -3.70 -8.87 1.89
CA ILE A 34 -2.92 -8.85 3.14
C ILE A 34 -1.52 -8.27 2.89
N LEU A 35 -0.86 -8.67 1.80
CA LEU A 35 0.46 -8.16 1.44
C LEU A 35 0.45 -6.64 1.21
N LEU A 36 -0.56 -6.13 0.50
CA LEU A 36 -0.73 -4.70 0.23
C LEU A 36 -0.96 -3.89 1.51
N ILE A 37 -1.74 -4.42 2.46
CA ILE A 37 -1.98 -3.78 3.76
C ILE A 37 -0.68 -3.69 4.56
N ILE A 38 0.13 -4.76 4.60
CA ILE A 38 1.41 -4.75 5.32
C ILE A 38 2.34 -3.67 4.75
N VAL A 39 2.44 -3.59 3.42
CA VAL A 39 3.26 -2.56 2.75
C VAL A 39 2.76 -1.16 3.09
N MET A 40 1.44 -0.94 3.11
CA MET A 40 0.84 0.35 3.48
C MET A 40 1.17 0.75 4.92
N VAL A 41 1.06 -0.17 5.87
CA VAL A 41 1.38 0.08 7.29
C VAL A 41 2.85 0.45 7.46
N ILE A 42 3.77 -0.23 6.77
CA ILE A 42 5.20 0.11 6.80
C ILE A 42 5.44 1.50 6.23
N PHE A 43 4.78 1.85 5.11
CA PHE A 43 4.93 3.15 4.47
C PHE A 43 4.43 4.29 5.38
N ILE A 44 3.23 4.14 5.95
CA ILE A 44 2.65 5.11 6.89
C ILE A 44 3.52 5.21 8.15
N GLY A 45 3.98 4.08 8.69
CA GLY A 45 4.86 4.06 9.86
C GLY A 45 6.16 4.83 9.63
N LYS A 46 6.79 4.65 8.46
CA LYS A 46 7.99 5.41 8.08
C LYS A 46 7.70 6.90 7.90
N ASP A 47 6.59 7.26 7.28
CA ASP A 47 6.19 8.66 7.06
C ASP A 47 5.93 9.37 8.40
N LEU A 48 5.18 8.73 9.31
CA LEU A 48 4.95 9.23 10.67
C LEU A 48 6.25 9.38 11.47
N LEU A 49 7.18 8.43 11.34
CA LEU A 49 8.48 8.50 12.02
C LEU A 49 9.30 9.68 11.48
N GLN A 50 9.30 9.88 10.17
CA GLN A 50 9.99 10.97 9.50
C GLN A 50 9.38 12.34 9.86
N LEU A 51 8.05 12.43 9.98
CA LEU A 51 7.35 13.63 10.45
C LEU A 51 7.69 13.96 11.91
N ARG A 52 7.79 12.94 12.78
CA ARG A 52 8.22 13.10 14.18
C ARG A 52 9.66 13.60 14.28
N ASP A 53 10.56 13.10 13.42
CA ASP A 53 11.96 13.54 13.39
C ASP A 53 12.08 15.01 12.95
N LYS A 54 11.32 15.41 11.91
CA LYS A 54 11.23 16.81 11.48
C LYS A 54 10.66 17.75 12.54
N LYS A 55 9.75 17.29 13.40
CA LYS A 55 9.17 18.10 14.47
C LYS A 55 10.10 18.31 15.67
N LYS A 56 11.17 17.52 15.78
CA LYS A 56 12.15 17.60 16.87
C LYS A 56 13.36 18.50 16.53
N LYS A 57 13.48 18.96 15.29
CA LYS A 57 14.55 19.82 14.79
C LYS A 57 14.05 21.24 14.61
#